data_AF-A0AAI9D6A3-F1
#
_entry.id   AF-A0AAI9D6A3-F1
#
_cell.length_a   1.000
_cell.length_b   1.000
_cell.length_c   1.000
_cell.angle_alpha   90.00
_cell.angle_beta   90.00
_cell.angle_gamma   90.00
#
_symmetry.space_group_name_H-M   'P 1'
#
loop_
_entity.id
_entity.type
_entity.pdbx_description
1 polymer ?
#
loop_
_entity_poly.entity_id
_entity_poly.type
_entity_poly.pdbx_seq_one_letter_code
_entity_poly.pdbx_strand_id
1 'polypeptide(L)'
;MEEIWKSIPEFEGYYEASSLGRIRSLDVIRTAPNGGEWVKKGQILKPRVINDFGHLGVKLSVNGVKCDRTVHYLAATAFHGERPEGLLIRHLDGRPSNNAPSNLAYGTQVDNMADAIAHDTVEFGERRYNAKLTNEVVIAIRIKKSEGALNKDLAAEYGLTELYIHHIVTGKKWARVGGPIVVSRASKKLDAEARAEVVALRKAGATYEKLREKFGISNTQIANILKKASV
;
A
#
# COMPACT_ATOMS: atom_id res chain seq x y z
N MET A 1 -13.25 -32.02 5.67
CA MET A 1 -11.79 -31.90 5.89
C MET A 1 -11.59 -31.85 7.40
N GLU A 2 -10.72 -32.69 7.93
CA GLU A 2 -10.44 -32.71 9.38
C GLU A 2 -9.58 -31.50 9.78
N GLU A 3 -9.81 -31.00 11.00
CA GLU A 3 -9.03 -29.90 11.57
C GLU A 3 -7.65 -30.42 12.01
N ILE A 4 -6.59 -29.94 11.35
CA ILE A 4 -5.21 -30.35 11.64
C ILE A 4 -4.66 -29.40 12.69
N TRP A 5 -3.99 -29.94 13.71
CA TRP A 5 -3.32 -29.17 14.75
C TRP A 5 -1.80 -29.31 14.62
N LYS A 6 -1.08 -28.19 14.75
CA LYS A 6 0.38 -28.14 14.73
C LYS A 6 0.91 -27.38 15.93
N SER A 7 2.03 -27.85 16.48
CA SER A 7 2.77 -27.13 17.52
C SER A 7 3.25 -25.78 17.01
N ILE A 8 3.16 -24.76 17.86
CA ILE A 8 3.66 -23.43 17.54
C ILE A 8 5.13 -23.38 17.98
N PRO A 9 6.10 -23.10 17.08
CA PRO A 9 7.53 -23.25 17.37
C PRO A 9 8.02 -22.53 18.64
N GLU A 10 7.62 -21.27 18.86
CA GLU A 10 7.97 -20.50 20.07
C GLU A 10 7.38 -21.07 21.37
N PHE A 11 6.38 -21.95 21.26
CA PHE A 11 5.52 -22.39 22.36
C PHE A 11 5.33 -23.91 22.36
N GLU A 12 6.31 -24.64 21.83
CA GLU A 12 6.26 -26.09 21.72
C GLU A 12 6.07 -26.74 23.09
N GLY A 13 5.20 -27.75 23.17
CA GLY A 13 4.80 -28.38 24.42
C GLY A 13 3.77 -27.60 25.25
N TYR A 14 3.41 -26.37 24.86
CA TYR A 14 2.40 -25.56 25.55
C TYR A 14 1.17 -25.26 24.70
N TYR A 15 1.35 -24.96 23.40
CA TYR A 15 0.28 -24.48 22.55
C TYR A 15 0.35 -25.01 21.11
N GLU A 16 -0.82 -25.18 20.50
CA GLU A 16 -0.97 -25.57 19.11
C GLU A 16 -1.92 -24.64 18.36
N ALA A 17 -1.70 -24.49 17.06
CA ALA A 17 -2.59 -23.81 16.14
C ALA A 17 -3.28 -24.81 15.21
N SER A 18 -4.53 -24.51 14.82
CA SER A 18 -5.31 -25.35 13.93
C SER A 18 -5.34 -24.83 12.49
N SER A 19 -5.65 -25.71 11.53
CA SER A 19 -5.88 -25.37 10.12
C SER A 19 -7.08 -24.43 9.90
N LEU A 20 -7.92 -24.22 10.93
CA LEU A 20 -9.02 -23.26 10.94
C LEU A 20 -8.68 -21.95 11.67
N GLY A 21 -7.42 -21.77 12.09
CA GLY A 21 -6.96 -20.54 12.74
C GLY A 21 -7.33 -20.43 14.23
N ARG A 22 -7.56 -21.56 14.90
CA ARG A 22 -7.81 -21.62 16.35
C ARG A 22 -6.53 -21.91 17.11
N ILE A 23 -6.41 -21.41 18.34
CA ILE A 23 -5.28 -21.67 19.23
C ILE A 23 -5.77 -22.47 20.43
N ARG A 24 -5.08 -23.55 20.78
CA ARG A 24 -5.37 -24.33 21.99
C ARG A 24 -4.12 -24.48 22.86
N SER A 25 -4.32 -24.58 24.17
CA SER A 25 -3.28 -25.06 25.07
C SER A 25 -3.28 -26.58 25.11
N LEU A 26 -2.12 -27.17 25.40
CA LEU A 26 -1.96 -28.61 25.60
C LEU A 26 -2.30 -29.03 27.04
N ASP A 27 -2.48 -30.33 27.25
CA ASP A 27 -2.61 -30.94 28.57
C ASP A 27 -1.27 -30.80 29.31
N VAL A 28 -1.31 -30.35 30.57
CA VAL A 28 -0.11 -30.16 31.40
C VAL A 28 -0.28 -30.90 32.72
N ILE A 29 0.67 -31.76 33.06
CA ILE A 29 0.74 -32.40 34.38
C ILE A 29 1.27 -31.38 35.38
N ARG A 30 0.59 -31.24 36.51
CA ARG A 30 0.99 -30.34 37.59
C ARG A 30 1.07 -31.11 38.90
N THR A 31 2.13 -30.82 39.66
CA THR A 31 2.29 -31.32 41.01
C THR A 31 1.61 -30.37 42.00
N ALA A 32 0.75 -30.92 42.83
CA ALA A 32 0.14 -30.21 43.94
C ALA A 32 1.13 -30.08 45.12
N PRO A 33 0.93 -29.12 46.04
CA PRO A 33 1.83 -28.93 47.19
C PRO A 33 1.98 -30.17 48.10
N ASN A 34 1.02 -31.09 48.05
CA ASN A 34 1.03 -32.35 48.79
C ASN A 34 1.68 -33.52 48.02
N GLY A 35 2.33 -33.25 46.88
CA GLY A 35 3.00 -34.26 46.05
C GLY A 35 2.09 -35.03 45.08
N GLY A 36 0.77 -34.78 45.10
CA GLY A 36 -0.16 -35.39 44.14
C GLY A 36 -0.04 -34.78 42.74
N GLU A 37 -0.14 -35.58 41.69
CA GLU A 37 -0.17 -35.09 40.30
C GLU A 37 -1.61 -34.95 39.80
N TRP A 38 -1.88 -33.89 39.05
CA TRP A 38 -3.14 -33.71 38.35
C TRP A 38 -2.91 -33.18 36.94
N VAL A 39 -3.75 -33.62 36.00
CA VAL A 39 -3.68 -33.16 34.61
C VAL A 39 -4.57 -31.94 34.45
N LYS A 40 -3.97 -30.79 34.14
CA LYS A 40 -4.69 -29.64 33.65
C LYS A 40 -5.02 -29.87 32.17
N LYS A 41 -6.30 -30.08 31.86
CA LYS A 41 -6.75 -30.24 30.47
C LYS A 41 -6.55 -28.97 29.66
N GLY A 42 -6.01 -29.16 28.45
CA GLY A 42 -5.87 -28.15 27.43
C GLY A 42 -7.22 -27.62 26.97
N GLN A 43 -7.25 -26.36 26.52
CA GLN A 43 -8.49 -25.70 26.09
C GLN A 43 -8.23 -24.85 24.85
N ILE A 44 -9.24 -24.76 23.99
CA ILE A 44 -9.25 -23.76 22.92
C ILE A 44 -9.36 -22.38 23.56
N LEU A 45 -8.40 -21.51 23.26
CA LEU A 45 -8.35 -20.16 23.78
C LEU A 45 -9.40 -19.29 23.12
N LYS A 46 -10.03 -18.41 23.89
CA LYS A 46 -10.95 -17.39 23.37
C LYS A 46 -10.14 -16.16 22.92
N PRO A 47 -10.06 -15.88 21.61
CA PRO A 47 -9.40 -14.67 21.14
C PRO A 47 -10.21 -13.42 21.47
N ARG A 48 -9.53 -12.28 21.58
CA ARG A 48 -10.13 -10.95 21.68
C ARG A 48 -9.62 -10.06 20.56
N VAL A 49 -10.41 -9.07 20.15
CA VAL A 49 -9.93 -7.98 19.30
C VAL A 49 -8.92 -7.15 20.10
N ILE A 50 -7.74 -6.91 19.54
CA ILE A 50 -6.64 -6.21 20.23
C ILE A 50 -6.29 -4.85 19.64
N ASN A 51 -6.89 -4.46 18.50
CA ASN A 51 -6.68 -3.17 17.86
C ASN A 51 -7.89 -2.77 17.02
N ASP A 52 -7.90 -1.51 16.58
CA ASP A 52 -8.98 -0.93 15.75
C ASP A 52 -9.06 -1.57 14.36
N PHE A 53 -8.00 -2.26 13.93
CA PHE A 53 -7.97 -3.03 12.69
C PHE A 53 -8.65 -4.41 12.81
N GLY A 54 -9.17 -4.79 13.98
CA GLY A 54 -9.91 -6.04 14.15
C GLY A 54 -9.03 -7.28 14.27
N HIS A 55 -7.72 -7.14 14.45
CA HIS A 55 -6.84 -8.30 14.65
C HIS A 55 -7.16 -9.00 15.97
N LEU A 56 -7.16 -10.32 15.92
CA LEU A 56 -7.38 -11.18 17.08
C LEU A 56 -6.07 -11.49 17.81
N GLY A 57 -6.11 -11.45 19.14
CA GLY A 57 -5.00 -11.84 20.01
C GLY A 57 -5.43 -12.71 21.19
N VAL A 58 -4.48 -13.50 21.69
CA VAL A 58 -4.64 -14.42 22.82
C VAL A 58 -3.56 -14.17 23.86
N LYS A 59 -3.88 -14.43 25.13
CA LYS A 59 -2.90 -14.45 26.22
C LYS A 59 -2.32 -15.86 26.34
N LEU A 60 -1.01 -15.99 26.19
CA LEU A 60 -0.27 -17.22 26.41
C LEU A 60 0.47 -17.15 27.75
N SER A 61 0.78 -18.32 28.32
CA SER A 61 1.55 -18.44 29.55
C SER A 61 2.47 -19.65 29.47
N VAL A 62 3.77 -19.40 29.56
CA VAL A 62 4.82 -20.43 29.56
C VAL A 62 5.58 -20.30 30.86
N ASN A 63 5.61 -21.36 31.67
CA ASN A 63 6.31 -21.40 32.97
C ASN A 63 5.97 -20.21 33.90
N GLY A 64 4.71 -19.77 33.88
CA GLY A 64 4.24 -18.64 34.70
C GLY A 64 4.46 -17.26 34.08
N VAL A 65 5.25 -17.16 33.00
CA VAL A 65 5.46 -15.92 32.25
C VAL A 65 4.34 -15.74 31.24
N LYS A 66 3.61 -14.62 31.34
CA LYS A 66 2.50 -14.29 30.44
C LYS A 66 3.01 -13.47 29.25
N CYS A 67 2.54 -13.77 28.05
CA CYS A 67 2.76 -12.94 26.87
C CYS A 67 1.49 -12.83 26.01
N ASP A 68 1.38 -11.74 25.27
CA ASP A 68 0.33 -11.52 24.29
C ASP A 68 0.88 -11.81 22.88
N ARG A 69 0.11 -12.53 22.08
CA ARG A 69 0.42 -12.84 20.67
C ARG A 69 -0.84 -12.75 19.81
N THR A 70 -0.68 -12.37 18.55
CA THR A 70 -1.79 -12.35 17.59
C THR A 70 -2.08 -13.75 17.06
N VAL A 71 -3.35 -14.03 16.76
CA VAL A 71 -3.77 -15.35 16.29
C VAL A 71 -3.17 -15.66 14.91
N HIS A 72 -3.17 -14.70 13.98
CA HIS A 72 -2.53 -14.88 12.67
C HIS A 72 -1.04 -15.16 12.78
N TYR A 73 -0.33 -14.56 13.75
CA TYR A 73 1.09 -14.85 13.97
C TYR A 73 1.31 -16.31 14.37
N LEU A 74 0.57 -16.79 15.37
CA LEU A 74 0.67 -18.16 15.86
C LEU A 74 0.28 -19.18 14.78
N ALA A 75 -0.80 -18.89 14.02
CA ALA A 75 -1.25 -19.75 12.94
C ALA A 75 -0.26 -19.78 11.77
N ALA A 76 0.25 -18.63 11.33
CA ALA A 76 1.23 -18.55 10.25
C ALA A 76 2.53 -19.27 10.65
N THR A 77 3.05 -19.02 11.86
CA THR A 77 4.30 -19.65 12.31
C THR A 77 4.21 -21.16 12.44
N ALA A 78 3.07 -21.69 12.93
CA ALA A 78 2.87 -23.13 13.05
C ALA A 78 2.74 -23.87 11.69
N PHE A 79 2.21 -23.21 10.66
CA PHE A 79 1.94 -23.86 9.37
C PHE A 79 2.93 -23.51 8.27
N HIS A 80 3.48 -22.29 8.27
CA HIS A 80 4.39 -21.76 7.24
C HIS A 80 5.83 -21.61 7.74
N GLY A 81 6.10 -21.90 9.01
CA GLY A 81 7.43 -21.75 9.61
C GLY A 81 7.71 -20.33 10.08
N GLU A 82 8.95 -20.04 10.44
CA GLU A 82 9.33 -18.70 10.91
C GLU A 82 9.12 -17.64 9.82
N ARG A 83 8.64 -16.46 10.24
CA ARG A 83 8.45 -15.33 9.34
C ARG A 83 9.83 -14.82 8.88
N PRO A 84 10.12 -14.80 7.57
CA PRO A 84 11.36 -14.23 7.08
C PRO A 84 11.50 -12.75 7.46
N GLU A 85 12.75 -12.30 7.67
CA GLU A 85 13.04 -10.92 8.03
C GLU A 85 12.51 -9.94 6.97
N GLY A 86 11.95 -8.82 7.42
CA GLY A 86 11.40 -7.78 6.55
C GLY A 86 10.04 -8.09 5.92
N LEU A 87 9.48 -9.30 6.09
CA LEU A 87 8.15 -9.65 5.58
C LEU A 87 7.05 -9.45 6.63
N LEU A 88 5.83 -9.21 6.17
CA LEU A 88 4.62 -9.07 6.98
C LEU A 88 3.73 -10.30 6.79
N ILE A 89 2.86 -10.54 7.76
CA ILE A 89 1.77 -11.52 7.62
C ILE A 89 0.58 -10.79 7.01
N ARG A 90 0.10 -11.31 5.87
CA ARG A 90 -1.02 -10.77 5.12
C ARG A 90 -2.22 -11.70 5.22
N HIS A 91 -3.42 -11.13 5.18
CA HIS A 91 -4.69 -11.85 5.06
C HIS A 91 -5.18 -11.74 3.62
N LEU A 92 -5.20 -12.87 2.89
CA LEU A 92 -5.49 -12.92 1.45
C LEU A 92 -6.94 -12.58 1.09
N ASP A 93 -7.85 -12.59 2.06
CA ASP A 93 -9.25 -12.18 1.92
C ASP A 93 -9.52 -10.77 2.48
N GLY A 94 -8.50 -10.09 3.01
CA GLY A 94 -8.62 -8.79 3.65
C GLY A 94 -9.39 -8.81 4.98
N ARG A 95 -9.65 -9.97 5.59
CA ARG A 95 -10.40 -10.10 6.86
C ARG A 95 -9.48 -10.48 8.03
N PRO A 96 -9.19 -9.55 8.95
CA PRO A 96 -8.32 -9.79 10.11
C PRO A 96 -8.78 -10.89 11.09
N SER A 97 -10.06 -11.25 11.03
CA SER A 97 -10.66 -12.33 11.83
C SER A 97 -10.46 -13.72 11.22
N ASN A 98 -10.20 -13.84 9.92
CA ASN A 98 -9.96 -15.10 9.23
C ASN A 98 -8.49 -15.51 9.34
N ASN A 99 -8.15 -16.21 10.42
CA ASN A 99 -6.78 -16.60 10.74
C ASN A 99 -6.42 -18.02 10.28
N ALA A 100 -7.21 -18.62 9.38
CA ALA A 100 -6.87 -19.92 8.80
C ALA A 100 -5.53 -19.81 8.05
N PRO A 101 -4.56 -20.72 8.27
CA PRO A 101 -3.27 -20.65 7.58
C PRO A 101 -3.37 -20.55 6.06
N SER A 102 -4.35 -21.22 5.44
CA SER A 102 -4.61 -21.12 4.00
C SER A 102 -4.97 -19.71 3.52
N ASN A 103 -5.40 -18.83 4.42
CA ASN A 103 -5.71 -17.42 4.17
C ASN A 103 -4.55 -16.48 4.55
N LEU A 104 -3.44 -17.01 5.07
CA LEU A 104 -2.29 -16.22 5.51
C LEU A 104 -1.14 -16.38 4.53
N ALA A 105 -0.38 -15.31 4.31
CA ALA A 105 0.85 -15.37 3.51
C ALA A 105 1.89 -14.40 4.06
N TYR A 106 3.17 -14.76 3.92
CA TYR A 106 4.24 -13.78 4.09
C TYR A 106 4.38 -12.93 2.83
N GLY A 107 4.58 -11.63 2.98
CA GLY A 107 4.77 -10.72 1.86
C GLY A 107 5.34 -9.37 2.28
N THR A 108 5.68 -8.55 1.30
CA THR A 108 6.24 -7.22 1.54
C THR A 108 5.14 -6.20 1.86
N GLN A 109 5.54 -4.99 2.27
CA GLN A 109 4.62 -3.85 2.39
C GLN A 109 3.93 -3.52 1.05
N VAL A 110 4.61 -3.75 -0.07
CA VAL A 110 4.04 -3.54 -1.42
C VAL A 110 2.92 -4.54 -1.67
N ASP A 111 3.13 -5.81 -1.33
CA ASP A 111 2.12 -6.86 -1.49
C ASP A 111 0.90 -6.60 -0.59
N ASN A 112 1.13 -6.18 0.67
CA ASN A 112 0.03 -5.83 1.57
C ASN A 112 -0.79 -4.62 1.07
N MET A 113 -0.11 -3.63 0.46
CA MET A 113 -0.82 -2.51 -0.18
C MET A 113 -1.59 -2.97 -1.43
N ALA A 114 -1.04 -3.90 -2.21
CA ALA A 114 -1.73 -4.46 -3.37
C ALA A 114 -3.01 -5.21 -2.95
N ASP A 115 -2.95 -6.02 -1.88
CA ASP A 115 -4.14 -6.69 -1.32
C ASP A 115 -5.17 -5.65 -0.84
N ALA A 116 -4.74 -4.61 -0.12
CA ALA A 116 -5.65 -3.58 0.36
C ALA A 116 -6.38 -2.86 -0.79
N ILE A 117 -5.70 -2.70 -1.93
CA ILE A 117 -6.32 -2.17 -3.16
C ILE A 117 -7.30 -3.17 -3.75
N ALA A 118 -6.93 -4.45 -3.84
CA ALA A 118 -7.78 -5.51 -4.37
C ALA A 118 -9.05 -5.72 -3.53
N HIS A 119 -8.96 -5.55 -2.22
CA HIS A 119 -10.07 -5.67 -1.28
C HIS A 119 -10.83 -4.36 -1.04
N ASP A 120 -10.49 -3.29 -1.76
CA ASP A 120 -11.11 -1.97 -1.65
C ASP A 120 -11.10 -1.36 -0.23
N THR A 121 -10.12 -1.73 0.60
CA THR A 121 -9.96 -1.23 1.97
C THR A 121 -9.14 0.06 2.05
N VAL A 122 -8.50 0.46 0.95
CA VAL A 122 -7.74 1.72 0.88
C VAL A 122 -8.68 2.91 0.67
N GLU A 123 -8.69 3.83 1.63
CA GLU A 123 -9.37 5.11 1.49
C GLU A 123 -8.81 5.90 0.28
N PHE A 124 -9.67 6.08 -0.73
CA PHE A 124 -9.33 6.75 -1.97
C PHE A 124 -10.47 7.66 -2.41
N GLY A 125 -10.10 8.76 -3.08
CA GLY A 125 -11.05 9.70 -3.62
C GLY A 125 -11.91 10.31 -2.52
N GLU A 126 -13.23 10.22 -2.68
CA GLU A 126 -14.22 10.84 -1.78
C GLU A 126 -14.31 10.17 -0.41
N ARG A 127 -13.83 8.93 -0.26
CA ARG A 127 -13.80 8.22 1.03
C ARG A 127 -12.74 8.76 1.99
N ARG A 128 -11.82 9.61 1.52
CA ARG A 128 -10.81 10.21 2.39
C ARG A 128 -11.44 11.30 3.25
N TYR A 129 -11.10 11.33 4.54
CA TYR A 129 -11.63 12.33 5.49
C TYR A 129 -11.42 13.80 5.06
N ASN A 130 -10.40 14.08 4.23
CA ASN A 130 -10.08 15.41 3.73
C ASN A 130 -10.35 15.58 2.22
N ALA A 131 -11.19 14.71 1.64
CA ALA A 131 -11.57 14.80 0.24
C ALA A 131 -12.27 16.14 -0.05
N LYS A 132 -11.71 16.91 -0.98
CA LYS A 132 -12.27 18.21 -1.39
C LYS A 132 -13.37 18.10 -2.44
N LEU A 133 -13.54 16.94 -3.05
CA LEU A 133 -14.44 16.69 -4.18
C LEU A 133 -15.10 15.33 -4.03
N THR A 134 -16.21 15.13 -4.74
CA THR A 134 -16.81 13.80 -4.94
C THR A 134 -16.26 13.16 -6.23
N ASN A 135 -16.44 11.84 -6.35
CA ASN A 135 -16.10 11.11 -7.57
C ASN A 135 -16.85 11.69 -8.79
N GLU A 136 -18.11 12.07 -8.62
CA GLU A 136 -18.96 12.67 -9.66
C GLU A 136 -18.41 14.01 -10.16
N VAL A 137 -18.01 14.89 -9.25
CA VAL A 137 -17.41 16.19 -9.60
C VAL A 137 -16.12 16.01 -10.36
N VAL A 138 -15.30 15.03 -9.99
CA VAL A 138 -14.06 14.69 -10.70
C VAL A 138 -14.33 14.22 -12.13
N ILE A 139 -15.35 13.39 -12.33
CA ILE A 139 -15.77 12.93 -13.65
C ILE A 139 -16.26 14.12 -14.49
N ALA A 140 -17.08 15.01 -13.91
CA ALA A 140 -17.57 16.21 -14.58
C ALA A 140 -16.42 17.15 -15.02
N ILE A 141 -15.43 17.38 -14.16
CA ILE A 141 -14.23 18.17 -14.50
C ILE A 141 -13.49 17.56 -15.69
N ARG A 142 -13.34 16.23 -15.71
CA ARG A 142 -12.67 15.50 -16.80
C ARG A 142 -13.45 15.60 -18.12
N ILE A 143 -14.76 15.41 -18.07
CA ILE A 143 -15.65 15.54 -19.25
C ILE A 143 -15.56 16.95 -19.83
N LYS A 144 -15.82 17.99 -19.01
CA LYS A 144 -15.71 19.39 -19.44
C LYS A 144 -14.34 19.71 -20.02
N LYS A 145 -13.27 19.12 -19.45
CA LYS A 145 -11.92 19.30 -19.99
C LYS A 145 -11.78 18.68 -21.38
N SER A 146 -12.33 17.49 -21.59
CA SER A 146 -12.32 16.81 -22.89
C SER A 146 -13.14 17.55 -23.95
N GLU A 147 -14.15 18.30 -23.53
CA GLU A 147 -14.98 19.18 -24.38
C GLU A 147 -14.29 20.51 -24.71
N GLY A 148 -13.11 20.78 -24.14
CA GLY A 148 -12.29 21.94 -24.48
C GLY A 148 -12.22 23.04 -23.42
N ALA A 149 -12.82 22.85 -22.24
CA ALA A 149 -12.74 23.83 -21.16
C ALA A 149 -11.29 24.14 -20.75
N LEU A 150 -10.99 25.40 -20.43
CA LEU A 150 -9.68 25.79 -19.94
C LEU A 150 -9.54 25.45 -18.44
N ASN A 151 -8.31 25.16 -18.01
CA ASN A 151 -8.07 24.84 -16.59
C ASN A 151 -8.40 26.02 -15.68
N LYS A 152 -8.23 27.26 -16.17
CA LYS A 152 -8.56 28.50 -15.47
C LYS A 152 -10.06 28.61 -15.18
N ASP A 153 -10.91 28.30 -16.16
CA ASP A 153 -12.36 28.40 -16.03
C ASP A 153 -12.88 27.33 -15.05
N LEU A 154 -12.37 26.10 -15.18
CA LEU A 154 -12.68 25.01 -14.25
C LEU A 154 -12.18 25.32 -12.82
N ALA A 155 -11.01 25.95 -12.69
CA ALA A 155 -10.48 26.35 -11.39
C ALA A 155 -11.41 27.37 -10.70
N ALA A 156 -11.87 28.38 -11.44
CA ALA A 156 -12.81 29.37 -10.93
C ALA A 156 -14.18 28.75 -10.59
N GLU A 157 -14.72 27.90 -11.47
CA GLU A 157 -16.03 27.26 -11.28
C GLU A 157 -16.07 26.39 -10.02
N TYR A 158 -15.04 25.58 -9.80
CA TYR A 158 -15.00 24.62 -8.69
C TYR A 158 -14.27 25.13 -7.44
N GLY A 159 -13.79 26.38 -7.43
CA GLY A 159 -13.04 26.96 -6.31
C GLY A 159 -11.70 26.26 -6.04
N LEU A 160 -11.05 25.76 -7.10
CA LEU A 160 -9.81 24.99 -7.04
C LEU A 160 -8.65 25.77 -7.64
N THR A 161 -7.42 25.31 -7.39
CA THR A 161 -6.26 25.86 -8.10
C THR A 161 -6.13 25.23 -9.49
N GLU A 162 -5.64 25.99 -10.47
CA GLU A 162 -5.39 25.48 -11.83
C GLU A 162 -4.46 24.25 -11.84
N LEU A 163 -3.49 24.21 -10.93
CA LEU A 163 -2.60 23.06 -10.75
C LEU A 163 -3.36 21.82 -10.25
N TYR A 164 -4.32 22.01 -9.34
CA TYR A 164 -5.13 20.91 -8.84
C TYR A 164 -6.07 20.37 -9.93
N ILE A 165 -6.68 21.24 -10.73
CA ILE A 165 -7.41 20.84 -11.96
C ILE A 165 -6.49 20.06 -12.90
N HIS A 166 -5.28 20.57 -13.18
CA HIS A 166 -4.29 19.88 -14.01
C HIS A 166 -3.99 18.47 -13.49
N HIS A 167 -3.83 18.29 -12.19
CA HIS A 167 -3.59 16.98 -11.58
C HIS A 167 -4.80 16.04 -11.68
N ILE A 168 -6.02 16.56 -11.59
CA ILE A 168 -7.26 15.77 -11.78
C ILE A 168 -7.36 15.28 -13.23
N VAL A 169 -7.19 16.19 -14.20
CA VAL A 169 -7.40 15.87 -15.62
C VAL A 169 -6.29 14.99 -16.21
N THR A 170 -5.08 15.06 -15.67
CA THR A 170 -3.96 14.19 -16.07
C THR A 170 -3.93 12.85 -15.31
N GLY A 171 -4.86 12.62 -14.37
CA GLY A 171 -4.90 11.41 -13.57
C GLY A 171 -3.82 11.31 -12.48
N LYS A 172 -2.97 12.33 -12.30
CA LYS A 172 -1.99 12.38 -11.19
C LYS A 172 -2.67 12.39 -9.81
N LYS A 173 -3.85 13.00 -9.73
CA LYS A 173 -4.78 12.89 -8.60
C LYS A 173 -6.05 12.21 -9.10
N TRP A 174 -6.73 11.49 -8.20
CA TRP A 174 -7.96 10.77 -8.53
C TRP A 174 -7.79 9.74 -9.67
N ALA A 175 -6.63 9.09 -9.75
CA ALA A 175 -6.27 8.10 -10.77
C ALA A 175 -7.28 6.93 -10.92
N ARG A 176 -7.94 6.50 -9.83
CA ARG A 176 -8.91 5.39 -9.86
C ARG A 176 -10.35 5.83 -10.14
N VAL A 177 -10.61 7.12 -10.27
CA VAL A 177 -11.92 7.62 -10.70
C VAL A 177 -11.98 7.57 -12.23
N GLY A 178 -13.17 7.32 -12.78
CA GLY A 178 -13.38 7.24 -14.24
C GLY A 178 -13.31 8.58 -14.97
N GLY A 179 -13.75 8.58 -16.22
CA GLY A 179 -13.78 9.75 -17.09
C GLY A 179 -12.50 9.94 -17.93
N PRO A 180 -12.54 10.81 -18.95
CA PRO A 180 -11.45 10.97 -19.91
C PRO A 180 -10.23 11.64 -19.28
N ILE A 181 -9.07 10.98 -19.39
CA ILE A 181 -7.79 11.51 -18.90
C ILE A 181 -7.04 12.15 -20.06
N VAL A 182 -6.57 13.37 -19.84
CA VAL A 182 -5.69 14.07 -20.77
C VAL A 182 -4.27 13.56 -20.58
N VAL A 183 -3.78 12.79 -21.55
CA VAL A 183 -2.38 12.37 -21.58
C VAL A 183 -1.53 13.57 -21.95
N SER A 184 -0.67 14.04 -21.04
CA SER A 184 0.28 15.11 -21.38
C SER A 184 1.25 14.59 -22.43
N ARG A 185 1.44 15.32 -23.54
CA ARG A 185 2.52 15.02 -24.49
C ARG A 185 3.86 15.01 -23.73
N ALA A 186 4.61 13.93 -23.84
CA ALA A 186 5.95 13.85 -23.25
C ALA A 186 6.82 14.98 -23.82
N SER A 187 7.42 15.80 -22.96
CA SER A 187 8.41 16.77 -23.40
C SER A 187 9.70 16.02 -23.73
N LYS A 188 10.24 16.21 -24.95
CA LYS A 188 11.55 15.70 -25.32
C LYS A 188 12.60 16.33 -24.39
N LYS A 189 13.18 15.52 -23.50
CA LYS A 189 14.27 15.94 -22.60
C LYS A 189 15.61 15.66 -23.28
N LEU A 190 16.36 16.73 -23.54
CA LEU A 190 17.76 16.61 -23.92
C LEU A 190 18.60 16.25 -22.70
N ASP A 191 19.59 15.38 -22.90
CA ASP A 191 20.67 15.10 -21.95
C ASP A 191 21.59 16.32 -21.77
N ALA A 192 22.64 16.17 -20.96
CA ALA A 192 23.56 17.26 -20.64
C ALA A 192 24.42 17.67 -21.84
N GLU A 193 24.87 16.70 -22.64
CA GLU A 193 25.74 16.93 -23.80
C GLU A 193 25.00 17.68 -24.90
N ALA A 194 23.79 17.24 -25.25
CA ALA A 194 22.98 17.89 -26.27
C ALA A 194 22.55 19.31 -25.84
N ARG A 195 22.39 19.57 -24.53
CA ARG A 195 22.18 20.95 -24.04
C ARG A 195 23.43 21.82 -24.20
N ALA A 196 24.61 21.28 -23.93
CA ALA A 196 25.86 22.00 -24.14
C ALA A 196 26.07 22.31 -25.64
N GLU A 197 25.72 21.38 -26.51
CA GLU A 197 25.77 21.56 -27.97
C GLU A 197 24.81 22.67 -28.43
N VAL A 198 23.59 22.73 -27.89
CA VAL A 198 22.65 23.84 -28.16
C VAL A 198 23.27 25.20 -27.80
N VAL A 199 23.94 25.30 -26.64
CA VAL A 199 24.60 26.53 -26.19
C VAL A 199 25.77 26.89 -27.10
N ALA A 200 26.61 25.92 -27.46
CA ALA A 200 27.77 26.12 -28.34
C ALA A 200 27.34 26.58 -29.73
N LEU A 201 26.37 25.91 -30.35
CA LEU A 201 25.83 26.29 -31.65
C LEU A 201 25.19 27.67 -31.63
N ARG A 202 24.52 28.04 -30.53
CA ARG A 202 23.96 29.39 -30.39
C ARG A 202 25.06 30.46 -30.30
N LYS A 203 26.13 30.21 -29.53
CA LYS A 203 27.31 31.12 -29.46
C LYS A 203 28.00 31.27 -30.81
N ALA A 204 28.03 30.21 -31.61
CA ALA A 204 28.55 30.22 -32.98
C ALA A 204 27.61 30.89 -34.00
N GLY A 205 26.49 31.47 -33.57
CA GLY A 205 25.58 32.24 -34.42
C GLY A 205 24.41 31.46 -35.02
N ALA A 206 24.19 30.19 -34.64
CA ALA A 206 23.05 29.43 -35.15
C ALA A 206 21.70 30.07 -34.78
N THR A 207 20.75 30.05 -35.72
CA THR A 207 19.39 30.55 -35.52
C THR A 207 18.55 29.57 -34.70
N TYR A 208 17.49 30.06 -34.07
CA TYR A 208 16.55 29.21 -33.33
C TYR A 208 15.89 28.16 -34.24
N GLU A 209 15.66 28.49 -35.50
CA GLU A 209 15.08 27.57 -36.49
C GLU A 209 15.99 26.36 -36.72
N LYS A 210 17.29 26.59 -36.93
CA LYS A 210 18.28 25.52 -37.11
C LYS A 210 18.43 24.64 -35.86
N LEU A 211 18.32 25.24 -34.67
CA LEU A 211 18.35 24.50 -33.40
C LEU A 211 17.08 23.67 -33.18
N ARG A 212 15.90 24.20 -33.56
CA ARG A 212 14.64 23.45 -33.50
C ARG A 212 14.67 22.23 -34.40
N GLU A 213 15.13 22.40 -35.64
CA GLU A 213 15.21 21.32 -36.63
C GLU A 213 16.17 20.22 -36.16
N LYS A 214 17.37 20.62 -35.70
CA LYS A 214 18.40 19.67 -35.26
C LYS A 214 18.01 18.89 -34.00
N PHE A 215 17.44 19.56 -32.99
CA PHE A 215 17.19 18.93 -31.68
C PHE A 215 15.73 18.51 -31.45
N GLY A 216 14.79 18.96 -32.28
CA GLY A 216 13.36 18.67 -32.15
C GLY A 216 12.75 19.26 -30.86
N ILE A 217 13.17 20.47 -30.49
CA ILE A 217 12.73 21.20 -29.28
C ILE A 217 12.01 22.50 -29.63
N SER A 218 11.25 23.07 -28.69
CA SER A 218 10.54 24.34 -28.89
C SER A 218 11.43 25.57 -28.65
N ASN A 219 11.03 26.73 -29.16
CA ASN A 219 11.70 28.02 -28.89
C ASN A 219 11.83 28.30 -27.39
N THR A 220 10.79 27.97 -26.61
CA THR A 220 10.78 28.12 -25.16
C THR A 220 11.81 27.21 -24.49
N GLN A 221 11.98 25.98 -24.97
CA GLN A 221 13.01 25.06 -24.47
C GLN A 221 14.42 25.60 -24.74
N ILE A 222 14.68 26.12 -25.94
CA ILE A 222 15.96 26.77 -26.29
C ILE A 222 16.25 27.94 -25.35
N ALA A 223 15.29 28.85 -25.19
CA ALA A 223 15.45 30.02 -24.32
C ALA A 223 15.74 29.63 -22.86
N ASN A 224 15.06 28.61 -22.34
CA ASN A 224 15.29 28.10 -20.98
C ASN A 224 16.66 27.44 -20.81
N ILE A 225 17.18 26.74 -21.83
CA ILE A 225 18.53 26.17 -21.81
C ILE A 225 19.57 27.29 -21.75
N LEU A 226 19.44 28.30 -22.61
CA LEU A 226 20.37 29.43 -22.66
C LEU A 226 20.37 30.23 -21.35
N LYS A 227 19.19 30.50 -20.77
CA LYS A 227 19.05 31.19 -19.49
C LYS A 227 19.74 30.46 -18.33
N LYS A 228 19.76 29.13 -18.35
CA LYS A 228 20.44 28.31 -17.33
C LYS A 228 21.95 28.23 -17.52
N ALA A 229 22.46 28.43 -18.73
CA ALA A 229 23.89 28.39 -19.04
C ALA A 229 24.60 29.75 -18.84
N SER A 230 23.82 30.83 -18.65
CA SER A 230 24.30 32.17 -18.32
C SER A 230 24.42 32.44 -16.81
N VAL A 231 24.11 31.45 -15.98
CA VAL A 231 24.26 31.44 -14.51
C VAL A 231 25.44 30.53 -14.18
#